data_AF-A0A9P0A8I8-F1
#
_entry.id   AF-A0A9P0A8I8-F1
#
_cell.length_a   1.000
_cell.length_b   1.000
_cell.length_c   1.000
_cell.angle_alpha   90.00
_cell.angle_beta   90.00
_cell.angle_gamma   90.00
#
_symmetry.space_group_name_H-M   'P 1'
#
loop_
_entity.id
_entity.type
_entity.pdbx_description
1 polymer ?
#
loop_
_entity_poly.entity_id
_entity_poly.type
_entity_poly.pdbx_seq_one_letter_code
_entity_poly.pdbx_strand_id
1 'polypeptide(L)'
;MGISSKNTESFGRPLNWLVFQLMTSLLITTVSKTCETEGWLDLLESSEENDSSNLVAGSAPRPLFAASPKHSTKTLDKNPFIQAVESKYFVDKTPMIIFFHQQTKPILVTAPRYFGKTTNLYMLRNFYEILVDESGVEVDKNHTENRALFAGLVKRKRASKKTIFRDEKWCDEQMATHPVLHYSFENLTISRVMNFLKSFQQLTARVCKEHSYLLKSDRLSPANITLLRSYCDASASGVTRQGLCASGRDMSALLAAFFGRPSLVLLDELDAPILRLLTNSIPDAEMREILAILKEFSTELFINNPAVVDRAFLTGNTELSTIVAPSNAVHLRFTQDEEITPFFGFSEWEMDNLIRDSELHDRDIRKYYDGYRGQNSSEWVYNPYSLRHHLIRQYNGVYWSSALPLETFTALYKNSEFVREIFENATKTDATEKEIKVLGPHIFPVEEKMAMLREMLAKAKPVTSIAQKAVFVDFLYQLGYLTDKTQSRTKPDRDFLVIIPNKEVTEIFRQYCQKMKA
;
A
#
# COMPACT_ATOMS: atom_id res chain seq x y z
N MET A 1 72.90 -43.48 12.69
CA MET A 1 71.59 -44.12 12.99
C MET A 1 70.57 -43.00 13.10
N GLY A 2 69.44 -43.13 12.40
CA GLY A 2 68.63 -42.01 11.94
C GLY A 2 67.97 -41.17 13.02
N ILE A 3 67.53 -39.97 12.62
CA ILE A 3 66.21 -39.36 12.83
C ILE A 3 66.12 -38.06 12.00
N SER A 4 65.01 -37.94 11.28
CA SER A 4 64.24 -36.75 10.87
C SER A 4 64.91 -35.36 10.80
N SER A 5 64.89 -34.75 9.62
CA SER A 5 64.01 -33.59 9.28
C SER A 5 64.46 -32.97 7.96
N LYS A 6 63.52 -32.76 7.02
CA LYS A 6 63.74 -31.91 5.84
C LYS A 6 62.93 -30.64 6.05
N ASN A 7 63.65 -29.55 6.37
CA ASN A 7 63.19 -28.18 6.19
C ASN A 7 63.33 -27.80 4.72
N THR A 8 62.32 -27.11 4.21
CA THR A 8 62.22 -26.53 2.86
C THR A 8 62.91 -25.16 2.79
N GLU A 9 63.68 -24.99 1.72
CA GLU A 9 64.31 -23.75 1.24
C GLU A 9 63.26 -22.70 0.82
N SER A 10 63.42 -21.43 1.24
CA SER A 10 64.07 -20.30 0.53
C SER A 10 63.25 -19.76 -0.67
N PHE A 11 62.62 -18.60 -0.52
CA PHE A 11 63.08 -17.24 -0.89
C PHE A 11 62.86 -16.87 -2.37
N GLY A 12 61.99 -15.88 -2.58
CA GLY A 12 61.73 -15.22 -3.87
C GLY A 12 60.64 -14.15 -3.74
N ARG A 13 61.04 -12.94 -3.34
CA ARG A 13 60.22 -11.71 -3.15
C ARG A 13 60.43 -10.78 -4.38
N PRO A 14 59.80 -9.60 -4.52
CA PRO A 14 58.42 -9.40 -5.00
C PRO A 14 58.32 -8.22 -6.01
N LEU A 15 57.69 -8.37 -7.18
CA LEU A 15 57.57 -7.24 -8.10
C LEU A 15 56.19 -7.17 -8.78
N ASN A 16 55.10 -7.17 -8.00
CA ASN A 16 53.76 -6.95 -8.56
C ASN A 16 52.69 -6.39 -7.59
N TRP A 17 53.04 -6.08 -6.34
CA TRP A 17 52.03 -5.65 -5.35
C TRP A 17 51.84 -4.12 -5.29
N LEU A 18 52.89 -3.33 -5.50
CA LEU A 18 52.78 -1.85 -5.51
C LEU A 18 52.06 -1.31 -6.77
N VAL A 19 52.21 -1.99 -7.91
CA VAL A 19 51.52 -1.61 -9.16
C VAL A 19 50.01 -1.86 -9.05
N PHE A 20 49.60 -2.89 -8.30
CA PHE A 20 48.19 -3.20 -8.07
C PHE A 20 47.51 -2.23 -7.09
N GLN A 21 48.25 -1.69 -6.11
CA GLN A 21 47.72 -0.65 -5.21
C GLN A 21 47.61 0.74 -5.87
N LEU A 22 48.54 1.09 -6.77
CA LEU A 22 48.46 2.38 -7.49
C LEU A 22 47.32 2.39 -8.52
N MET A 23 47.05 1.27 -9.19
CA MET A 23 45.95 1.17 -10.17
C MET A 23 44.56 1.13 -9.51
N THR A 24 44.44 0.54 -8.31
CA THR A 24 43.17 0.53 -7.57
C THR A 24 42.86 1.89 -6.92
N SER A 25 43.88 2.63 -6.48
CA SER A 25 43.70 4.00 -5.98
C SER A 25 43.33 5.00 -7.10
N LEU A 26 43.91 4.87 -8.30
CA LEU A 26 43.59 5.76 -9.43
C LEU A 26 42.18 5.52 -9.99
N LEU A 27 41.67 4.28 -9.98
CA LEU A 27 40.30 3.97 -10.40
C LEU A 27 39.26 4.48 -9.38
N ILE A 28 39.55 4.37 -8.08
CA ILE A 28 38.66 4.86 -7.01
C ILE A 28 38.63 6.39 -7.01
N THR A 29 39.75 7.06 -7.30
CA THR A 29 39.80 8.53 -7.36
C THR A 29 39.13 9.11 -8.62
N THR A 30 39.11 8.35 -9.72
CA THR A 30 38.46 8.80 -10.97
C THR A 30 36.94 8.55 -10.95
N VAL A 31 36.47 7.52 -10.24
CA VAL A 31 35.04 7.25 -10.04
C VAL A 31 34.43 8.13 -8.93
N SER A 32 35.21 8.58 -7.94
CA SER A 32 34.74 9.54 -6.93
C SER A 32 34.75 11.01 -7.38
N LYS A 33 35.32 11.36 -8.54
CA LYS A 33 35.36 12.75 -9.05
C LYS A 33 34.26 13.10 -10.07
N THR A 34 33.32 12.20 -10.34
CA THR A 34 32.17 12.46 -11.25
C THR A 34 30.81 12.44 -10.55
N CYS A 35 30.78 12.26 -9.23
CA CYS A 35 29.55 12.24 -8.45
C CYS A 35 29.68 13.15 -7.23
N GLU A 36 29.74 14.46 -7.43
CA GLU A 36 29.29 15.45 -6.45
C GLU A 36 29.31 16.85 -7.09
N THR A 37 28.25 17.62 -6.81
CA THR A 37 27.94 18.98 -7.28
C THR A 37 27.30 19.12 -8.67
N GLU A 38 25.97 19.22 -8.70
CA GLU A 38 25.30 20.50 -8.98
C GLU A 38 23.93 20.52 -8.29
N GLY A 39 23.73 21.53 -7.44
CA GLY A 39 22.46 21.93 -6.90
C GLY A 39 22.12 23.33 -7.41
N TRP A 40 20.81 23.58 -7.54
CA TRP A 40 20.12 24.89 -7.53
C TRP A 40 20.44 25.89 -8.65
N LEU A 41 19.46 26.11 -9.55
CA LEU A 41 18.81 27.42 -9.77
C LEU A 41 17.60 27.31 -10.73
N ASP A 42 16.49 27.85 -10.26
CA ASP A 42 15.22 28.10 -10.94
C ASP A 42 15.37 28.89 -12.24
N LEU A 43 14.37 28.81 -13.12
CA LEU A 43 13.54 29.97 -13.52
C LEU A 43 12.51 29.59 -14.61
N LEU A 44 11.23 29.82 -14.25
CA LEU A 44 10.09 30.23 -15.11
C LEU A 44 9.55 29.17 -16.11
N GLU A 45 8.28 29.10 -16.49
CA GLU A 45 7.22 30.09 -16.71
C GLU A 45 5.86 29.43 -16.36
N SER A 46 5.02 30.05 -15.54
CA SER A 46 4.07 31.13 -15.80
C SER A 46 2.64 30.62 -16.02
N SER A 47 1.76 31.18 -15.20
CA SER A 47 0.33 31.28 -15.41
C SER A 47 -0.01 32.05 -16.71
N GLU A 48 -1.28 31.90 -17.11
CA GLU A 48 -2.11 32.80 -17.95
C GLU A 48 -2.44 32.37 -19.40
N GLU A 49 -3.74 32.14 -19.58
CA GLU A 49 -4.69 32.70 -20.56
C GLU A 49 -4.41 32.81 -22.08
N ASN A 50 -5.42 32.30 -22.81
CA ASN A 50 -6.11 32.82 -24.01
C ASN A 50 -5.51 32.83 -25.44
N ASP A 51 -6.48 32.59 -26.34
CA ASP A 51 -6.64 32.99 -27.74
C ASP A 51 -6.11 32.13 -28.92
N SER A 52 -7.08 31.40 -29.49
CA SER A 52 -7.56 31.49 -30.89
C SER A 52 -6.73 30.97 -32.09
N SER A 53 -7.40 30.05 -32.81
CA SER A 53 -7.55 29.94 -34.28
C SER A 53 -6.52 29.19 -35.15
N ASN A 54 -7.06 28.16 -35.83
CA ASN A 54 -6.85 27.69 -37.20
C ASN A 54 -5.46 27.22 -37.69
N LEU A 55 -5.37 25.93 -38.08
CA LEU A 55 -5.24 25.47 -39.48
C LEU A 55 -5.07 23.93 -39.60
N VAL A 56 -6.07 23.30 -40.22
CA VAL A 56 -6.04 22.30 -41.32
C VAL A 56 -5.09 21.08 -41.30
N ALA A 57 -5.74 19.90 -41.19
CA ALA A 57 -5.62 18.64 -41.94
C ALA A 57 -4.27 17.94 -42.22
N GLY A 58 -4.24 16.63 -41.93
CA GLY A 58 -3.72 15.62 -42.88
C GLY A 58 -2.77 14.55 -42.33
N SER A 59 -3.28 13.30 -42.31
CA SER A 59 -2.57 12.04 -42.61
C SER A 59 -1.83 11.24 -41.51
N ALA A 60 -2.35 10.01 -41.33
CA ALA A 60 -1.73 8.72 -40.98
C ALA A 60 -1.05 8.51 -39.59
N PRO A 61 -1.35 7.38 -38.90
CA PRO A 61 -0.74 7.05 -37.62
C PRO A 61 0.68 6.52 -37.84
N ARG A 62 1.70 7.21 -37.29
CA ARG A 62 3.04 6.64 -37.13
C ARG A 62 3.15 5.93 -35.78
N PRO A 63 3.87 4.80 -35.73
CA PRO A 63 3.99 3.98 -34.53
C PRO A 63 4.92 4.67 -33.53
N LEU A 64 4.48 4.84 -32.29
CA LEU A 64 5.32 5.36 -31.22
C LEU A 64 5.50 4.29 -30.15
N PHE A 65 6.52 3.46 -30.37
CA PHE A 65 7.37 3.02 -29.27
C PHE A 65 7.99 4.29 -28.65
N ALA A 66 7.50 4.68 -27.49
CA ALA A 66 8.17 5.65 -26.64
C ALA A 66 8.24 5.04 -25.24
N ALA A 67 9.47 4.92 -24.75
CA ALA A 67 9.80 4.50 -23.41
C ALA A 67 8.94 5.25 -22.38
N SER A 68 8.50 4.52 -21.36
CA SER A 68 7.79 5.04 -20.19
C SER A 68 8.44 6.33 -19.69
N PRO A 69 7.69 7.44 -19.52
CA PRO A 69 8.24 8.61 -18.86
C PRO A 69 8.58 8.22 -17.43
N LYS A 70 9.87 8.27 -17.08
CA LYS A 70 10.34 8.36 -15.70
C LYS A 70 9.87 9.71 -15.16
N HIS A 71 8.63 9.76 -14.67
CA HIS A 71 8.18 10.84 -13.80
C HIS A 71 8.80 10.64 -12.43
N SER A 72 10.06 11.04 -12.27
CA SER A 72 10.59 11.41 -10.96
C SER A 72 10.35 12.90 -10.75
N THR A 73 9.08 13.27 -10.59
CA THR A 73 8.74 14.50 -9.88
C THR A 73 9.13 14.29 -8.42
N LYS A 74 9.99 15.13 -7.86
CA LYS A 74 10.06 15.32 -6.41
C LYS A 74 8.71 15.89 -5.97
N THR A 75 7.72 15.03 -5.80
CA THR A 75 6.53 15.33 -5.03
C THR A 75 7.00 15.46 -3.59
N LEU A 76 6.92 16.66 -3.03
CA LEU A 76 6.58 16.78 -1.61
C LEU A 76 5.44 15.76 -1.40
N ASP A 77 5.55 14.82 -0.45
CA ASP A 77 4.52 13.79 -0.20
C ASP A 77 3.20 14.50 0.15
N LYS A 78 2.49 14.93 -0.88
CA LYS A 78 1.25 15.67 -0.74
C LYS A 78 0.25 14.66 -0.20
N ASN A 79 -0.32 14.98 0.95
CA ASN A 79 -1.33 14.18 1.61
C ASN A 79 -2.40 13.69 0.59
N PRO A 80 -2.59 12.37 0.41
CA PRO A 80 -3.45 11.81 -0.63
C PRO A 80 -4.92 12.16 -0.43
N PHE A 81 -5.37 12.41 0.80
CA PHE A 81 -6.71 12.91 1.07
C PHE A 81 -6.88 14.35 0.60
N ILE A 82 -5.93 15.24 0.93
CA ILE A 82 -5.95 16.64 0.46
C ILE A 82 -5.96 16.68 -1.07
N GLN A 83 -5.11 15.91 -1.74
CA GLN A 83 -5.11 15.82 -3.21
C GLN A 83 -6.44 15.32 -3.77
N ALA A 84 -7.06 14.34 -3.11
CA ALA A 84 -8.36 13.84 -3.52
C ALA A 84 -9.42 14.94 -3.39
N VAL A 85 -9.43 15.67 -2.27
CA VAL A 85 -10.34 16.81 -2.06
C VAL A 85 -10.09 17.91 -3.08
N GLU A 86 -8.87 18.26 -3.45
CA GLU A 86 -8.60 19.28 -4.47
C GLU A 86 -9.06 18.87 -5.89
N SER A 87 -9.24 17.57 -6.13
CA SER A 87 -9.70 17.05 -7.42
C SER A 87 -11.14 17.44 -7.73
N LYS A 88 -11.40 17.82 -8.99
CA LYS A 88 -12.76 17.99 -9.54
C LYS A 88 -13.58 16.68 -9.57
N TYR A 89 -12.89 15.55 -9.42
CA TYR A 89 -13.47 14.20 -9.37
C TYR A 89 -13.54 13.61 -7.95
N PHE A 90 -13.52 14.48 -6.92
CA PHE A 90 -13.67 14.04 -5.54
C PHE A 90 -15.05 13.41 -5.30
N VAL A 91 -15.06 12.25 -4.65
CA VAL A 91 -16.26 11.58 -4.14
C VAL A 91 -16.15 11.56 -2.62
N ASP A 92 -17.19 12.07 -1.96
CA ASP A 92 -17.19 12.24 -0.51
C ASP A 92 -17.41 10.90 0.23
N LYS A 93 -16.33 10.35 0.77
CA LYS A 93 -16.31 9.15 1.63
C LYS A 93 -16.20 9.49 3.13
N THR A 94 -16.34 10.76 3.52
CA THR A 94 -16.27 11.19 4.92
C THR A 94 -17.20 10.44 5.87
N PRO A 95 -18.37 9.88 5.48
CA PRO A 95 -19.21 9.10 6.40
C PRO A 95 -18.50 7.92 7.06
N MET A 96 -17.39 7.45 6.47
CA MET A 96 -16.50 6.48 7.10
C MET A 96 -15.95 6.95 8.46
N ILE A 97 -15.79 8.25 8.70
CA ILE A 97 -15.35 8.80 9.99
C ILE A 97 -16.34 8.44 11.10
N ILE A 98 -17.65 8.49 10.83
CA ILE A 98 -18.70 8.08 11.77
C ILE A 98 -18.65 6.57 11.99
N PHE A 99 -18.55 5.79 10.92
CA PHE A 99 -18.40 4.34 11.01
C PHE A 99 -17.21 3.97 11.90
N PHE A 100 -16.05 4.61 11.69
CA PHE A 100 -14.83 4.36 12.46
C PHE A 100 -14.95 4.82 13.92
N HIS A 101 -15.66 5.93 14.19
CA HIS A 101 -15.88 6.44 15.55
C HIS A 101 -16.63 5.44 16.44
N GLN A 102 -17.52 4.63 15.86
CA GLN A 102 -18.33 3.65 16.58
C GLN A 102 -17.57 2.37 16.98
N GLN A 103 -16.31 2.26 16.59
CA GLN A 103 -15.52 1.03 16.67
C GLN A 103 -14.69 1.03 17.93
N THR A 104 -14.68 -0.10 18.63
CA THR A 104 -13.95 -0.28 19.90
C THR A 104 -12.77 -1.24 19.77
N LYS A 105 -12.70 -1.98 18.65
CA LYS A 105 -11.63 -2.91 18.33
C LYS A 105 -10.82 -2.37 17.14
N PRO A 106 -9.55 -2.77 17.00
CA PRO A 106 -8.80 -2.52 15.78
C PRO A 106 -9.55 -3.07 14.57
N ILE A 107 -9.64 -2.31 13.49
CA ILE A 107 -10.23 -2.78 12.23
C ILE A 107 -9.12 -2.97 11.22
N LEU A 108 -9.08 -4.15 10.60
CA LEU A 108 -8.27 -4.42 9.43
C LEU A 108 -9.16 -4.45 8.21
N VAL A 109 -8.96 -3.53 7.27
CA VAL A 109 -9.64 -3.54 5.98
C VAL A 109 -8.72 -4.06 4.89
N THR A 110 -9.18 -5.08 4.16
CA THR A 110 -8.48 -5.58 2.97
C THR A 110 -9.24 -5.23 1.69
N ALA A 111 -8.54 -4.60 0.75
CA ALA A 111 -9.04 -4.29 -0.59
C ALA A 111 -7.87 -4.26 -1.58
N PRO A 112 -8.06 -4.51 -2.89
CA PRO A 112 -7.01 -4.37 -3.88
C PRO A 112 -6.40 -2.97 -3.89
N ARG A 113 -5.23 -2.85 -4.54
CA ARG A 113 -4.53 -1.57 -4.67
C ARG A 113 -5.42 -0.53 -5.36
N TYR A 114 -5.31 0.72 -4.91
CA TYR A 114 -6.03 1.89 -5.44
C TYR A 114 -7.54 1.96 -5.23
N PHE A 115 -8.11 1.18 -4.30
CA PHE A 115 -9.51 1.30 -3.88
C PHE A 115 -9.79 2.38 -2.80
N GLY A 116 -8.83 3.27 -2.54
CA GLY A 116 -8.99 4.38 -1.59
C GLY A 116 -8.51 4.12 -0.17
N LYS A 117 -7.85 2.97 0.12
CA LYS A 117 -7.33 2.61 1.45
C LYS A 117 -6.49 3.71 2.09
N THR A 118 -5.37 4.06 1.46
CA THR A 118 -4.46 5.10 1.94
C THR A 118 -5.15 6.47 2.00
N THR A 119 -5.96 6.84 0.99
CA THR A 119 -6.73 8.10 1.00
C THR A 119 -7.66 8.19 2.22
N ASN A 120 -8.40 7.13 2.53
CA ASN A 120 -9.31 7.08 3.67
C ASN A 120 -8.55 7.07 5.01
N LEU A 121 -7.40 6.41 5.07
CA LEU A 121 -6.53 6.45 6.25
C LEU A 121 -6.04 7.88 6.53
N TYR A 122 -5.60 8.61 5.51
CA TYR A 122 -5.24 10.02 5.66
C TYR A 122 -6.45 10.90 6.00
N MET A 123 -7.64 10.61 5.47
CA MET A 123 -8.86 11.30 5.90
C MET A 123 -9.10 11.17 7.42
N LEU A 124 -8.93 9.97 7.98
CA LEU A 124 -9.02 9.77 9.44
C LEU A 124 -7.92 10.55 10.18
N ARG A 125 -6.67 10.50 9.69
CA ARG A 125 -5.55 11.28 10.23
C ARG A 125 -5.90 12.77 10.29
N ASN A 126 -6.25 13.38 9.16
CA ASN A 126 -6.57 14.81 9.08
C ASN A 126 -7.77 15.21 9.96
N PHE A 127 -8.73 14.31 10.19
CA PHE A 127 -9.88 14.61 11.03
C PHE A 127 -9.53 14.59 12.52
N TYR A 128 -8.81 13.58 12.99
CA TYR A 128 -8.58 13.34 14.42
C TYR A 128 -7.28 13.94 14.97
N GLU A 129 -6.25 14.13 14.14
CA GLU A 129 -4.90 14.52 14.58
C GLU A 129 -4.88 15.89 15.25
N ILE A 130 -4.35 15.92 16.48
CA ILE A 130 -3.97 17.15 17.17
C ILE A 130 -2.71 17.71 16.50
N LEU A 131 -2.83 18.91 15.93
CA LEU A 131 -1.68 19.63 15.41
C LEU A 131 -1.01 20.41 16.54
N VAL A 132 0.32 20.43 16.52
CA VAL A 132 1.14 21.17 17.49
C VAL A 132 2.18 22.02 16.77
N ASP A 133 2.62 23.09 17.42
CA ASP A 133 3.77 23.87 16.96
C ASP A 133 5.12 23.18 17.29
N GLU A 134 6.23 23.81 16.92
CA GLU A 134 7.59 23.28 17.17
C GLU A 134 7.97 23.14 18.66
N SER A 135 7.19 23.75 19.56
CA SER A 135 7.32 23.66 21.01
C SER A 135 6.38 22.61 21.62
N GLY A 136 5.50 22.03 20.82
CA GLY A 136 4.52 21.03 21.25
C GLY A 136 3.23 21.62 21.81
N VAL A 137 2.98 22.92 21.63
CA VAL A 137 1.72 23.54 22.05
C VAL A 137 0.64 23.21 21.02
N GLU A 138 -0.53 22.76 21.48
CA GLU A 138 -1.69 22.45 20.62
C GLU A 138 -2.12 23.71 19.85
N VAL A 139 -2.22 23.59 18.53
CA VAL A 139 -2.75 24.64 17.66
C VAL A 139 -4.27 24.66 17.81
N ASP A 140 -4.86 25.85 17.92
CA ASP A 140 -6.32 25.98 17.93
C ASP A 140 -6.92 25.37 16.65
N LYS A 141 -7.70 24.30 16.82
CA LYS A 141 -8.33 23.56 15.72
C LYS A 141 -9.12 24.46 14.76
N ASN A 142 -9.71 25.56 15.25
CA ASN A 142 -10.48 26.48 14.43
C ASN A 142 -9.64 27.26 13.41
N HIS A 143 -8.33 27.34 13.64
CA HIS A 143 -7.36 28.02 12.79
C HIS A 143 -6.47 27.06 12.00
N THR A 144 -6.87 25.79 11.88
CA THR A 144 -6.10 24.78 11.13
C THR A 144 -6.58 24.63 9.69
N GLU A 145 -5.66 24.27 8.79
CA GLU A 145 -6.00 23.91 7.40
C GLU A 145 -6.91 22.69 7.34
N ASN A 146 -6.75 21.73 8.25
CA ASN A 146 -7.64 20.56 8.36
C ASN A 146 -9.08 21.00 8.60
N ARG A 147 -9.32 21.94 9.53
CA ARG A 147 -10.65 22.47 9.77
C ARG A 147 -11.24 23.17 8.54
N ALA A 148 -10.45 24.00 7.87
CA ALA A 148 -10.88 24.69 6.65
C ALA A 148 -11.21 23.70 5.51
N LEU A 149 -10.38 22.67 5.33
CA LEU A 149 -10.57 21.60 4.34
C LEU A 149 -11.93 20.93 4.50
N PHE A 150 -12.23 20.49 5.71
CA PHE A 150 -13.44 19.77 6.05
C PHE A 150 -14.70 20.65 6.03
N ALA A 151 -14.64 21.88 6.55
CA ALA A 151 -15.74 22.85 6.43
C ALA A 151 -16.02 23.22 4.95
N GLY A 152 -14.98 23.23 4.12
CA GLY A 152 -15.10 23.45 2.67
C GLY A 152 -15.88 22.34 1.94
N LEU A 153 -15.91 21.11 2.47
CA LEU A 153 -16.65 20.00 1.85
C LEU A 153 -18.16 20.24 1.84
N VAL A 154 -18.72 20.89 2.87
CA VAL A 154 -20.14 21.25 2.97
C VAL A 154 -20.59 22.12 1.80
N LYS A 155 -19.73 23.04 1.37
CA LYS A 155 -20.04 24.03 0.34
C LYS A 155 -20.02 23.44 -1.08
N ARG A 156 -19.55 22.20 -1.26
CA ARG A 156 -19.41 21.59 -2.58
C ARG A 156 -20.72 20.95 -3.02
N LYS A 157 -21.26 21.41 -4.15
CA LYS A 157 -22.49 20.89 -4.77
C LYS A 157 -22.47 19.38 -5.07
N ARG A 158 -21.28 18.81 -5.28
CA ARG A 158 -21.06 17.36 -5.55
C ARG A 158 -20.75 16.54 -4.30
N ALA A 159 -20.52 17.17 -3.14
CA ALA A 159 -20.41 16.41 -1.91
C ALA A 159 -21.73 15.64 -1.71
N SER A 160 -21.62 14.35 -1.38
CA SER A 160 -22.78 13.49 -1.18
C SER A 160 -23.77 14.20 -0.27
N LYS A 161 -25.08 14.02 -0.53
CA LYS A 161 -26.10 14.41 0.46
C LYS A 161 -25.68 13.94 1.85
N LYS A 162 -24.99 12.81 1.98
CA LYS A 162 -24.59 12.18 3.24
C LYS A 162 -23.26 12.66 3.85
N THR A 163 -22.69 13.83 3.53
CA THR A 163 -21.43 14.30 4.17
C THR A 163 -21.51 14.32 5.71
N ILE A 164 -20.39 14.09 6.42
CA ILE A 164 -20.39 14.06 7.90
C ILE A 164 -20.75 15.40 8.53
N PHE A 165 -20.48 16.50 7.84
CA PHE A 165 -20.70 17.86 8.32
C PHE A 165 -22.17 18.28 8.33
N ARG A 166 -23.12 17.36 8.12
CA ARG A 166 -24.52 17.61 8.49
C ARG A 166 -24.69 17.83 9.99
N ASP A 167 -23.85 17.19 10.79
CA ASP A 167 -23.78 17.41 12.24
C ASP A 167 -22.51 18.20 12.55
N GLU A 168 -22.55 19.50 12.25
CA GLU A 168 -21.41 20.41 12.51
C GLU A 168 -21.00 20.35 13.99
N LYS A 169 -21.96 20.27 14.91
CA LYS A 169 -21.67 20.20 16.34
C LYS A 169 -20.85 18.96 16.68
N TRP A 170 -21.26 17.78 16.21
CA TRP A 170 -20.49 16.55 16.42
C TRP A 170 -19.11 16.63 15.77
N CYS A 171 -18.99 17.14 14.54
CA CYS A 171 -17.69 17.32 13.91
C CYS A 171 -16.78 18.26 14.73
N ASP A 172 -17.32 19.37 15.24
CA ASP A 172 -16.59 20.32 16.07
C ASP A 172 -16.08 19.65 17.35
N GLU A 173 -16.90 18.83 17.99
CA GLU A 173 -16.53 18.08 19.20
C GLU A 173 -15.44 17.03 18.92
N GLN A 174 -15.50 16.34 17.78
CA GLN A 174 -14.62 15.20 17.49
C GLN A 174 -13.34 15.51 16.71
N MET A 175 -13.26 16.65 16.02
CA MET A 175 -12.05 17.04 15.27
C MET A 175 -10.87 17.42 16.18
N ALA A 176 -9.65 17.06 15.75
CA ALA A 176 -8.40 17.35 16.45
C ALA A 176 -8.41 16.93 17.93
N THR A 177 -8.88 15.70 18.19
CA THR A 177 -9.11 15.17 19.54
C THR A 177 -8.03 14.21 20.02
N HIS A 178 -7.28 13.58 19.09
CA HIS A 178 -6.34 12.51 19.40
C HIS A 178 -4.94 12.76 18.82
N PRO A 179 -3.86 12.43 19.55
CA PRO A 179 -2.58 12.21 18.90
C PRO A 179 -2.69 11.01 17.95
N VAL A 180 -2.10 11.11 16.76
CA VAL A 180 -2.17 10.07 15.73
C VAL A 180 -0.79 9.49 15.50
N LEU A 181 -0.67 8.15 15.60
CA LEU A 181 0.55 7.41 15.29
C LEU A 181 0.34 6.65 13.97
N HIS A 182 1.09 7.02 12.93
CA HIS A 182 0.94 6.46 11.59
C HIS A 182 2.19 5.67 11.16
N TYR A 183 2.02 4.39 10.82
CA TYR A 183 3.06 3.59 10.17
C TYR A 183 2.60 3.15 8.79
N SER A 184 3.51 3.16 7.81
CA SER A 184 3.33 2.52 6.52
C SER A 184 4.40 1.44 6.31
N PHE A 185 3.97 0.20 6.07
CA PHE A 185 4.85 -0.95 5.88
C PHE A 185 5.25 -1.14 4.41
N GLU A 186 4.77 -0.26 3.51
CA GLU A 186 5.07 -0.31 2.08
C GLU A 186 6.58 -0.37 1.81
N ASN A 187 7.45 0.27 2.60
CA ASN A 187 8.88 0.37 2.27
C ASN A 187 9.82 -0.55 3.07
N LEU A 188 9.30 -1.56 3.77
CA LEU A 188 10.12 -2.52 4.51
C LEU A 188 10.88 -3.46 3.57
N THR A 189 12.21 -3.57 3.76
CA THR A 189 13.10 -4.33 2.89
C THR A 189 13.18 -5.80 3.33
N ILE A 190 12.85 -6.73 2.42
CA ILE A 190 12.72 -8.16 2.75
C ILE A 190 13.71 -9.01 1.92
N SER A 191 15.02 -8.86 2.20
CA SER A 191 16.05 -9.69 1.55
C SER A 191 16.80 -10.61 2.52
N ARG A 192 16.78 -10.29 3.81
CA ARG A 192 17.26 -11.07 4.96
C ARG A 192 16.81 -10.36 6.25
N VAL A 193 16.79 -11.06 7.38
CA VAL A 193 16.33 -10.52 8.67
C VAL A 193 17.03 -9.21 9.03
N MET A 194 18.35 -9.13 8.87
CA MET A 194 19.12 -7.91 9.19
C MET A 194 18.71 -6.69 8.34
N ASN A 195 18.38 -6.90 7.06
CA ASN A 195 17.95 -5.79 6.19
C ASN A 195 16.52 -5.36 6.55
N PHE A 196 15.66 -6.31 6.94
CA PHE A 196 14.34 -6.03 7.47
C PHE A 196 14.43 -5.19 8.74
N LEU A 197 15.21 -5.64 9.74
CA LEU A 197 15.43 -4.91 11.00
C LEU A 197 15.92 -3.48 10.75
N LYS A 198 16.90 -3.29 9.85
CA LYS A 198 17.39 -1.96 9.48
C LYS A 198 16.30 -1.08 8.87
N SER A 199 15.51 -1.61 7.92
CA SER A 199 14.42 -0.86 7.32
C SER A 199 13.29 -0.55 8.31
N PHE A 200 13.05 -1.44 9.28
CA PHE A 200 12.06 -1.23 10.33
C PHE A 200 12.53 -0.20 11.36
N GLN A 201 13.82 -0.17 11.69
CA GLN A 201 14.44 0.91 12.47
C GLN A 201 14.28 2.26 11.77
N GLN A 202 14.52 2.32 10.45
CA GLN A 202 14.33 3.54 9.66
C GLN A 202 12.86 4.01 9.64
N LEU A 203 11.91 3.08 9.52
CA LEU A 203 10.49 3.37 9.64
C LEU A 203 10.16 3.94 11.03
N THR A 204 10.61 3.28 12.09
CA THR A 204 10.39 3.71 13.48
C THR A 204 10.96 5.11 13.73
N ALA A 205 12.16 5.38 13.23
CA ALA A 205 12.79 6.69 13.33
C ALA A 205 12.02 7.78 12.56
N ARG A 206 11.42 7.45 11.41
CA ARG A 206 10.57 8.39 10.67
C ARG A 206 9.34 8.77 11.47
N VAL A 207 8.64 7.77 12.02
CA VAL A 207 7.47 7.99 12.89
C VAL A 207 7.86 8.79 14.13
N CYS A 208 9.00 8.48 14.77
CA CYS A 208 9.51 9.25 15.90
C CYS A 208 9.77 10.72 15.55
N LYS A 209 10.33 11.00 14.36
CA LYS A 209 10.63 12.36 13.90
C LYS A 209 9.37 13.20 13.66
N GLU A 210 8.27 12.60 13.23
CA GLU A 210 6.95 13.27 13.14
C GLU A 210 6.50 13.81 14.51
N HIS A 211 6.94 13.17 15.60
CA HIS A 211 6.67 13.59 16.98
C HIS A 211 7.89 14.17 17.70
N SER A 212 8.85 14.76 16.96
CA SER A 212 10.08 15.29 17.55
C SER A 212 9.88 16.46 18.52
N TYR A 213 8.73 17.14 18.47
CA TYR A 213 8.35 18.17 19.45
C TYR A 213 8.33 17.63 20.89
N LEU A 214 8.09 16.33 21.08
CA LEU A 214 8.15 15.66 22.38
C LEU A 214 9.54 15.77 23.03
N LEU A 215 10.62 15.88 22.24
CA LEU A 215 12.00 15.95 22.76
C LEU A 215 12.30 17.23 23.55
N LYS A 216 11.50 18.28 23.34
CA LYS A 216 11.64 19.58 24.01
C LYS A 216 10.66 19.74 25.18
N SER A 217 9.87 18.71 25.47
CA SER A 217 8.78 18.80 26.44
C SER A 217 9.24 18.61 27.88
N ASP A 218 8.78 19.50 28.76
CA ASP A 218 8.90 19.35 30.21
C ASP A 218 7.87 18.37 30.80
N ARG A 219 6.90 17.89 29.99
CA ARG A 219 5.87 16.92 30.43
C ARG A 219 6.38 15.49 30.47
N LEU A 220 7.56 15.21 29.89
CA LEU A 220 8.15 13.88 29.83
C LEU A 220 9.34 13.77 30.78
N SER A 221 9.49 12.61 31.40
CA SER A 221 10.64 12.34 32.27
C SER A 221 11.95 12.26 31.46
N PRO A 222 13.12 12.50 32.08
CA PRO A 222 14.41 12.31 31.40
C PRO A 222 14.61 10.90 30.80
N ALA A 223 14.02 9.88 31.44
CA ALA A 223 14.03 8.51 30.92
C ALA A 223 13.19 8.38 29.64
N ASN A 224 12.00 8.97 29.61
CA ASN A 224 11.13 9.01 28.42
C ASN A 224 11.79 9.73 27.25
N ILE A 225 12.45 10.86 27.52
CA ILE A 225 13.19 11.61 26.50
C ILE A 225 14.36 10.78 25.96
N THR A 226 15.06 10.04 26.82
CA THR A 226 16.16 9.15 26.41
C THR A 226 15.66 8.01 25.53
N LEU A 227 14.53 7.39 25.91
CA LEU A 227 13.87 6.35 25.11
C LEU A 227 13.46 6.88 23.74
N LEU A 228 12.81 8.04 23.68
CA LEU A 228 12.41 8.68 22.42
C LEU A 228 13.62 8.96 21.52
N ARG A 229 14.72 9.49 22.08
CA ARG A 229 15.96 9.70 21.31
C ARG A 229 16.50 8.41 20.70
N SER A 230 16.39 7.29 21.41
CA SER A 230 16.85 6.00 20.89
C SER A 230 16.06 5.54 19.66
N TYR A 231 14.76 5.88 19.57
CA TYR A 231 13.94 5.57 18.40
C TYR A 231 14.18 6.53 17.24
N CYS A 232 14.41 7.81 17.51
CA CYS A 232 14.62 8.83 16.49
C CYS A 232 15.96 8.69 15.74
N ASP A 233 16.95 8.05 16.34
CA ASP A 233 18.24 7.76 15.71
C ASP A 233 18.23 6.43 14.94
N ALA A 234 18.04 6.52 13.62
CA ALA A 234 18.07 5.39 12.71
C ALA A 234 19.46 4.72 12.58
N SER A 235 20.52 5.36 13.06
CA SER A 235 21.90 4.87 13.01
C SER A 235 22.37 4.33 14.35
N ALA A 236 21.57 4.48 15.42
CA ALA A 236 21.91 3.97 16.73
C ALA A 236 22.07 2.45 16.65
N SER A 237 23.28 1.97 16.97
CA SER A 237 23.64 0.55 17.04
C SER A 237 22.90 -0.21 18.15
N GLY A 238 22.08 0.48 18.96
CA GLY A 238 21.42 -0.04 20.16
C GLY A 238 19.94 -0.41 20.02
N VAL A 239 19.27 -0.18 18.88
CA VAL A 239 17.86 -0.58 18.74
C VAL A 239 17.79 -2.09 18.50
N THR A 240 17.47 -2.82 19.57
CA THR A 240 17.36 -4.28 19.54
C THR A 240 16.09 -4.74 18.84
N ARG A 241 16.04 -6.01 18.43
CA ARG A 241 14.81 -6.68 17.96
C ARG A 241 13.62 -6.43 18.89
N GLN A 242 13.84 -6.59 20.21
CA GLN A 242 12.82 -6.34 21.24
C GLN A 242 12.41 -4.87 21.29
N GLY A 243 13.36 -3.94 21.18
CA GLY A 243 13.09 -2.51 21.12
C GLY A 243 12.23 -2.12 19.93
N LEU A 244 12.44 -2.72 18.75
CA LEU A 244 11.59 -2.51 17.58
C LEU A 244 10.18 -3.06 17.78
N CYS A 245 10.04 -4.26 18.35
CA CYS A 245 8.72 -4.84 18.65
C CYS A 245 7.94 -3.97 19.65
N ALA A 246 8.62 -3.43 20.67
CA ALA A 246 8.01 -2.55 21.66
C ALA A 246 7.78 -1.10 21.16
N SER A 247 8.40 -0.69 20.05
CA SER A 247 8.45 0.72 19.64
C SER A 247 7.10 1.39 19.48
N GLY A 248 6.11 0.70 18.90
CA GLY A 248 4.76 1.24 18.77
C GLY A 248 4.07 1.45 20.11
N ARG A 249 4.22 0.48 21.03
CA ARG A 249 3.70 0.54 22.41
C ARG A 249 4.28 1.75 23.13
N ASP A 250 5.59 1.87 23.08
CA ASP A 250 6.33 2.94 23.77
C ASP A 250 6.01 4.32 23.18
N MET A 251 5.95 4.46 21.84
CA MET A 251 5.54 5.71 21.19
C MET A 251 4.11 6.13 21.56
N SER A 252 3.16 5.19 21.59
CA SER A 252 1.78 5.47 21.99
C SER A 252 1.68 5.91 23.46
N ALA A 253 2.48 5.30 24.34
CA ALA A 253 2.55 5.69 25.75
C ALA A 253 3.18 7.07 25.95
N LEU A 254 4.22 7.42 25.17
CA LEU A 254 4.84 8.76 25.19
C LEU A 254 3.86 9.84 24.74
N LEU A 255 3.10 9.59 23.67
CA LEU A 255 2.05 10.50 23.21
C LEU A 255 0.96 10.67 24.27
N ALA A 256 0.50 9.56 24.87
CA ALA A 256 -0.50 9.61 25.92
C ALA A 256 -0.03 10.38 27.17
N ALA A 257 1.23 10.21 27.57
CA ALA A 257 1.82 10.97 28.66
C ALA A 257 1.91 12.48 28.35
N PHE A 258 2.20 12.84 27.10
CA PHE A 258 2.33 14.24 26.69
C PHE A 258 0.99 14.97 26.54
N PHE A 259 0.02 14.34 25.87
CA PHE A 259 -1.30 14.93 25.58
C PHE A 259 -2.33 14.67 26.69
N GLY A 260 -2.10 13.70 27.57
CA GLY A 260 -3.10 13.23 28.54
C GLY A 260 -4.29 12.51 27.88
N ARG A 261 -4.12 12.06 26.62
CA ARG A 261 -5.17 11.43 25.81
C ARG A 261 -4.63 10.19 25.11
N PRO A 262 -5.41 9.11 24.98
CA PRO A 262 -5.00 7.93 24.23
C PRO A 262 -4.75 8.27 22.75
N SER A 263 -3.85 7.52 22.11
CA SER A 263 -3.50 7.69 20.71
C SER A 263 -4.44 6.92 19.78
N LEU A 264 -4.64 7.47 18.59
CA LEU A 264 -5.24 6.76 17.46
C LEU A 264 -4.10 6.19 16.61
N VAL A 265 -4.17 4.90 16.28
CA VAL A 265 -3.10 4.21 15.55
C VAL A 265 -3.54 3.86 14.13
N LEU A 266 -2.76 4.26 13.13
CA LEU A 266 -3.02 3.98 11.72
C LEU A 266 -1.88 3.14 11.14
N LEU A 267 -2.18 1.94 10.63
CA LEU A 267 -1.19 1.06 9.98
C LEU A 267 -1.56 0.81 8.52
N ASP A 268 -0.78 1.37 7.60
CA ASP A 268 -0.99 1.21 6.15
C ASP A 268 -0.13 0.07 5.58
N GLU A 269 -0.68 -0.66 4.62
CA GLU A 269 -0.04 -1.76 3.88
C GLU A 269 0.57 -2.88 4.77
N LEU A 270 -0.19 -3.35 5.75
CA LEU A 270 0.25 -4.37 6.72
C LEU A 270 0.79 -5.66 6.06
N ASP A 271 0.26 -6.04 4.90
CA ASP A 271 0.68 -7.22 4.13
C ASP A 271 1.80 -6.97 3.12
N ALA A 272 2.26 -5.74 2.88
CA ALA A 272 3.34 -5.49 1.93
C ALA A 272 4.63 -6.31 2.21
N PRO A 273 5.08 -6.46 3.47
CA PRO A 273 6.19 -7.36 3.81
C PRO A 273 5.87 -8.83 3.49
N ILE A 274 4.62 -9.26 3.74
CA ILE A 274 4.16 -10.64 3.55
C ILE A 274 4.12 -10.98 2.05
N LEU A 275 3.58 -10.07 1.22
CA LEU A 275 3.55 -10.24 -0.22
C LEU A 275 4.96 -10.36 -0.82
N ARG A 276 5.94 -9.61 -0.29
CA ARG A 276 7.35 -9.77 -0.68
C ARG A 276 7.96 -11.09 -0.21
N LEU A 277 7.58 -11.57 0.96
CA LEU A 277 7.98 -12.90 1.45
C LEU A 277 7.41 -14.02 0.56
N LEU A 278 6.30 -13.82 -0.14
CA LEU A 278 5.79 -14.83 -1.08
C LEU A 278 6.65 -14.98 -2.33
N THR A 279 7.36 -13.92 -2.73
CA THR A 279 8.04 -13.86 -4.02
C THR A 279 9.57 -13.92 -3.90
N ASN A 280 10.11 -13.69 -2.71
CA ASN A 280 11.55 -13.71 -2.47
C ASN A 280 12.07 -15.13 -2.17
N SER A 281 13.36 -15.35 -2.41
CA SER A 281 14.02 -16.65 -2.18
C SER A 281 14.73 -16.74 -0.83
N ILE A 282 14.31 -15.97 0.19
CA ILE A 282 14.96 -16.03 1.51
C ILE A 282 14.68 -17.39 2.19
N PRO A 283 15.54 -17.87 3.10
CA PRO A 283 15.29 -19.11 3.82
C PRO A 283 13.98 -19.10 4.62
N ASP A 284 13.31 -20.25 4.73
CA ASP A 284 12.03 -20.38 5.46
C ASP A 284 12.17 -20.03 6.95
N ALA A 285 13.36 -20.19 7.54
CA ALA A 285 13.65 -19.78 8.92
C ALA A 285 13.64 -18.25 9.08
N GLU A 286 14.27 -17.52 8.15
CA GLU A 286 14.30 -16.04 8.15
C GLU A 286 12.90 -15.46 7.89
N MET A 287 12.12 -16.09 7.00
CA MET A 287 10.71 -15.71 6.80
C MET A 287 9.93 -15.80 8.11
N ARG A 288 10.03 -16.94 8.83
CA ARG A 288 9.34 -17.12 10.11
C ARG A 288 9.76 -16.09 11.14
N GLU A 289 11.04 -15.72 11.19
CA GLU A 289 11.53 -14.68 12.09
C GLU A 289 10.95 -13.30 11.76
N ILE A 290 10.89 -12.91 10.47
CA ILE A 290 10.28 -11.64 10.05
C ILE A 290 8.79 -11.59 10.41
N LEU A 291 8.05 -12.67 10.13
CA LEU A 291 6.63 -12.76 10.50
C LEU A 291 6.45 -12.68 12.03
N ALA A 292 7.32 -13.33 12.81
CA ALA A 292 7.29 -13.28 14.25
C ALA A 292 7.52 -11.84 14.78
N ILE A 293 8.47 -11.09 14.20
CA ILE A 293 8.73 -9.70 14.57
C ILE A 293 7.50 -8.81 14.28
N LEU A 294 6.87 -8.95 13.11
CA LEU A 294 5.67 -8.18 12.75
C LEU A 294 4.48 -8.52 13.66
N LYS A 295 4.31 -9.81 14.01
CA LYS A 295 3.26 -10.26 14.93
C LYS A 295 3.50 -9.77 16.36
N GLU A 296 4.74 -9.82 16.83
CA GLU A 296 5.14 -9.32 18.15
C GLU A 296 4.93 -7.81 18.24
N PHE A 297 5.33 -7.05 17.22
CA PHE A 297 5.03 -5.61 17.14
C PHE A 297 3.53 -5.30 17.26
N SER A 298 2.70 -6.00 16.49
CA SER A 298 1.25 -5.79 16.52
C SER A 298 0.65 -6.21 17.87
N THR A 299 1.17 -7.28 18.48
CA THR A 299 0.73 -7.74 19.81
C THR A 299 1.08 -6.73 20.89
N GLU A 300 2.33 -6.25 20.90
CA GLU A 300 2.79 -5.22 21.83
C GLU A 300 1.98 -3.93 21.71
N LEU A 301 1.67 -3.51 20.47
CA LEU A 301 0.96 -2.26 20.20
C LEU A 301 -0.53 -2.31 20.53
N PHE A 302 -1.23 -3.43 20.31
CA PHE A 302 -2.69 -3.47 20.41
C PHE A 302 -3.25 -4.36 21.53
N ILE A 303 -2.50 -5.37 21.97
CA ILE A 303 -2.94 -6.31 23.01
C ILE A 303 -2.33 -5.94 24.36
N ASN A 304 -1.03 -5.63 24.37
CA ASN A 304 -0.30 -5.29 25.59
C ASN A 304 -0.30 -3.77 25.90
N ASN A 305 -1.13 -3.00 25.20
CA ASN A 305 -1.22 -1.53 25.33
C ASN A 305 -2.65 -0.94 25.37
N PRO A 306 -3.66 -1.64 25.93
CA PRO A 306 -5.06 -1.26 25.73
C PRO A 306 -5.45 0.08 26.38
N ALA A 307 -4.67 0.59 27.34
CA ALA A 307 -4.99 1.81 28.07
C ALA A 307 -4.62 3.11 27.34
N VAL A 308 -3.76 3.05 26.33
CA VAL A 308 -3.21 4.25 25.65
C VAL A 308 -3.47 4.27 24.14
N VAL A 309 -4.14 3.25 23.61
CA VAL A 309 -4.64 3.21 22.23
C VAL A 309 -6.17 3.21 22.28
N ASP A 310 -6.79 4.23 21.72
CA ASP A 310 -8.26 4.38 21.73
C ASP A 310 -8.90 3.64 20.56
N ARG A 311 -8.44 3.90 19.33
CA ARG A 311 -8.90 3.21 18.11
C ARG A 311 -7.73 2.95 17.17
N ALA A 312 -7.90 1.93 16.32
CA ALA A 312 -6.91 1.58 15.33
C ALA A 312 -7.52 1.19 13.98
N PHE A 313 -6.92 1.69 12.90
CA PHE A 313 -7.31 1.36 11.53
C PHE A 313 -6.10 0.81 10.76
N LEU A 314 -6.23 -0.42 10.28
CA LEU A 314 -5.20 -1.16 9.57
C LEU A 314 -5.67 -1.43 8.14
N THR A 315 -4.75 -1.40 7.18
CA THR A 315 -5.05 -1.71 5.79
C THR A 315 -4.18 -2.86 5.27
N GLY A 316 -4.70 -3.61 4.31
CA GLY A 316 -3.96 -4.60 3.54
C GLY A 316 -4.53 -4.78 2.15
N ASN A 317 -3.79 -5.43 1.26
CA ASN A 317 -4.30 -5.83 -0.05
C ASN A 317 -5.01 -7.19 -0.01
N THR A 318 -4.58 -8.07 0.87
CA THR A 318 -5.00 -9.48 0.97
C THR A 318 -5.25 -9.86 2.43
N GLU A 319 -6.00 -10.93 2.64
CA GLU A 319 -6.27 -11.49 3.98
C GLU A 319 -5.01 -12.02 4.67
N LEU A 320 -3.89 -12.16 3.96
CA LEU A 320 -2.61 -12.57 4.55
C LEU A 320 -2.13 -11.59 5.62
N SER A 321 -2.59 -10.33 5.57
CA SER A 321 -2.41 -9.34 6.64
C SER A 321 -2.86 -9.85 8.02
N THR A 322 -3.85 -10.75 8.08
CA THR A 322 -4.35 -11.33 9.34
C THR A 322 -3.31 -12.17 10.09
N ILE A 323 -2.30 -12.71 9.40
CA ILE A 323 -1.19 -13.47 10.01
C ILE A 323 -0.49 -12.60 11.06
N VAL A 324 -0.23 -11.33 10.72
CA VAL A 324 0.53 -10.40 11.57
C VAL A 324 -0.37 -9.42 12.34
N ALA A 325 -1.63 -9.23 11.92
CA ALA A 325 -2.60 -8.39 12.62
C ALA A 325 -2.84 -8.82 14.08
N PRO A 326 -3.27 -7.92 14.97
CA PRO A 326 -3.56 -8.29 16.35
C PRO A 326 -4.77 -9.24 16.41
N SER A 327 -4.76 -10.17 17.37
CA SER A 327 -5.76 -11.24 17.46
C SER A 327 -7.18 -10.75 17.77
N ASN A 328 -7.33 -9.53 18.28
CA ASN A 328 -8.62 -8.89 18.55
C ASN A 328 -9.12 -8.01 17.40
N ALA A 329 -8.39 -7.91 16.27
CA ALA A 329 -8.82 -7.13 15.13
C ALA A 329 -10.07 -7.72 14.47
N VAL A 330 -10.99 -6.85 14.08
CA VAL A 330 -12.10 -7.20 13.18
C VAL A 330 -11.59 -7.08 11.75
N HIS A 331 -11.60 -8.18 11.00
CA HIS A 331 -11.20 -8.20 9.59
C HIS A 331 -12.41 -7.98 8.69
N LEU A 332 -12.39 -6.88 7.93
CA LEU A 332 -13.42 -6.51 6.97
C LEU A 332 -12.84 -6.49 5.56
N ARG A 333 -13.59 -7.02 4.60
CA ARG A 333 -13.21 -7.16 3.20
C ARG A 333 -14.14 -6.29 2.38
N PHE A 334 -13.57 -5.35 1.62
CA PHE A 334 -14.35 -4.28 0.96
C PHE A 334 -15.48 -4.77 0.05
N THR A 335 -15.35 -5.98 -0.50
CA THR A 335 -16.35 -6.60 -1.35
C THR A 335 -17.33 -7.49 -0.60
N GLN A 336 -16.95 -8.07 0.54
CA GLN A 336 -17.74 -9.12 1.20
C GLN A 336 -18.52 -8.61 2.41
N ASP A 337 -18.12 -7.48 2.98
CA ASP A 337 -18.70 -6.92 4.20
C ASP A 337 -19.42 -5.60 3.88
N GLU A 338 -20.75 -5.64 3.79
CA GLU A 338 -21.61 -4.52 3.33
C GLU A 338 -21.43 -3.24 4.16
N GLU A 339 -21.04 -3.36 5.43
CA GLU A 339 -20.83 -2.21 6.32
C GLU A 339 -19.64 -1.33 5.91
N ILE A 340 -18.66 -1.89 5.20
CA ILE A 340 -17.46 -1.15 4.77
C ILE A 340 -17.48 -0.84 3.27
N THR A 341 -18.18 -1.64 2.46
CA THR A 341 -18.24 -1.48 0.98
C THR A 341 -18.47 -0.04 0.51
N PRO A 342 -19.41 0.75 1.09
CA PRO A 342 -19.68 2.11 0.62
C PRO A 342 -18.49 3.07 0.71
N PHE A 343 -17.46 2.76 1.49
CA PHE A 343 -16.30 3.64 1.70
C PHE A 343 -15.14 3.36 0.75
N PHE A 344 -15.17 2.26 -0.01
CA PHE A 344 -14.07 1.81 -0.86
C PHE A 344 -14.53 1.66 -2.30
N GLY A 345 -13.78 2.25 -3.21
CA GLY A 345 -14.20 2.37 -4.61
C GLY A 345 -15.36 3.34 -4.83
N PHE A 346 -15.82 3.44 -6.07
CA PHE A 346 -16.99 4.26 -6.42
C PHE A 346 -18.17 3.36 -6.74
N SER A 347 -19.35 3.69 -6.19
CA SER A 347 -20.59 3.00 -6.54
C SER A 347 -21.11 3.48 -7.91
N GLU A 348 -22.08 2.74 -8.44
CA GLU A 348 -22.85 3.12 -9.63
C GLU A 348 -23.36 4.56 -9.58
N TRP A 349 -24.01 4.92 -8.48
CA TRP A 349 -24.57 6.26 -8.30
C TRP A 349 -23.49 7.36 -8.23
N GLU A 350 -22.34 7.06 -7.63
CA GLU A 350 -21.22 8.00 -7.58
C GLU A 350 -20.59 8.19 -8.96
N MET A 351 -20.48 7.11 -9.72
CA MET A 351 -20.01 7.14 -11.11
C MET A 351 -20.94 7.98 -11.98
N ASP A 352 -22.26 7.75 -11.92
CA ASP A 352 -23.27 8.54 -12.63
C ASP A 352 -23.15 10.04 -12.36
N ASN A 353 -22.90 10.42 -11.10
CA ASN A 353 -22.73 11.82 -10.73
C ASN A 353 -21.40 12.42 -11.23
N LEU A 354 -20.33 11.63 -11.31
CA LEU A 354 -19.05 12.08 -11.86
C LEU A 354 -19.13 12.34 -13.37
N ILE A 355 -19.88 11.51 -14.09
CA ILE A 355 -19.98 11.60 -15.56
C ILE A 355 -21.08 12.56 -16.04
N ARG A 356 -22.09 12.87 -15.22
CA ARG A 356 -23.23 13.73 -15.60
C ARG A 356 -22.79 15.10 -16.15
N ASP A 357 -21.69 15.62 -15.63
CA ASP A 357 -21.13 16.91 -16.02
C ASP A 357 -19.95 16.76 -17.01
N SER A 358 -19.75 15.58 -17.58
CA SER A 358 -18.70 15.29 -18.56
C SER A 358 -19.29 15.06 -19.95
N GLU A 359 -18.55 15.41 -20.99
CA GLU A 359 -18.91 15.11 -22.39
C GLU A 359 -18.65 13.64 -22.77
N LEU A 360 -18.32 12.79 -21.79
CA LEU A 360 -17.89 11.41 -22.02
C LEU A 360 -19.10 10.47 -22.13
N HIS A 361 -18.99 9.50 -23.03
CA HIS A 361 -20.02 8.47 -23.21
C HIS A 361 -19.95 7.42 -22.08
N ASP A 362 -20.97 7.43 -21.22
CA ASP A 362 -21.16 6.49 -20.10
C ASP A 362 -20.89 5.02 -20.49
N ARG A 363 -21.41 4.60 -21.64
CA ARG A 363 -21.29 3.22 -22.14
C ARG A 363 -19.84 2.77 -22.30
N ASP A 364 -18.95 3.67 -22.74
CA ASP A 364 -17.55 3.32 -22.99
C ASP A 364 -16.77 3.20 -21.69
N ILE A 365 -17.07 4.05 -20.70
CA ILE A 365 -16.48 4.00 -19.36
C ILE A 365 -16.85 2.70 -18.68
N ARG A 366 -18.16 2.36 -18.66
CA ARG A 366 -18.64 1.11 -18.07
C ARG A 366 -18.00 -0.10 -18.73
N LYS A 367 -18.03 -0.17 -20.07
CA LYS A 367 -17.41 -1.28 -20.81
C LYS A 367 -15.92 -1.45 -20.48
N TYR A 368 -15.22 -0.38 -20.12
CA TYR A 368 -13.78 -0.43 -19.86
C TYR A 368 -13.41 -0.68 -18.39
N TYR A 369 -14.13 -0.05 -17.46
CA TYR A 369 -13.75 0.04 -16.04
C TYR A 369 -14.77 -0.56 -15.06
N ASP A 370 -16.00 -0.85 -15.48
CA ASP A 370 -16.98 -1.56 -14.64
C ASP A 370 -16.50 -2.98 -14.39
N GLY A 371 -16.58 -3.47 -13.15
CA GLY A 371 -16.24 -4.87 -12.96
C GLY A 371 -15.92 -5.37 -11.56
N TYR A 372 -15.98 -4.59 -10.49
CA TYR A 372 -15.70 -5.16 -9.17
C TYR A 372 -16.97 -5.34 -8.37
N ARG A 373 -17.23 -6.58 -8.00
CA ARG A 373 -18.31 -6.96 -7.12
C ARG A 373 -17.83 -8.02 -6.15
N GLY A 374 -18.45 -8.03 -4.98
CA GLY A 374 -18.16 -9.03 -3.96
C GLY A 374 -19.19 -10.11 -3.79
N GLN A 375 -18.75 -11.15 -3.07
CA GLN A 375 -19.61 -12.24 -2.65
C GLN A 375 -20.80 -11.68 -1.87
N ASN A 376 -22.01 -11.95 -2.36
CA ASN A 376 -23.29 -11.53 -1.78
C ASN A 376 -23.58 -10.02 -1.82
N SER A 377 -22.71 -9.18 -2.39
CA SER A 377 -23.03 -7.77 -2.60
C SER A 377 -23.96 -7.60 -3.81
N SER A 378 -24.91 -6.67 -3.70
CA SER A 378 -25.73 -6.21 -4.83
C SER A 378 -25.11 -5.01 -5.56
N GLU A 379 -24.05 -4.42 -5.00
CA GLU A 379 -23.43 -3.20 -5.52
C GLU A 379 -22.17 -3.52 -6.34
N TRP A 380 -22.09 -2.88 -7.51
CA TRP A 380 -20.88 -2.82 -8.30
C TRP A 380 -20.03 -1.64 -7.84
N VAL A 381 -18.73 -1.86 -7.85
CA VAL A 381 -17.71 -0.93 -7.39
C VAL A 381 -16.70 -0.71 -8.51
N TYR A 382 -16.41 0.55 -8.80
CA TYR A 382 -15.41 0.95 -9.76
C TYR A 382 -14.10 1.30 -9.04
N ASN A 383 -12.97 1.07 -9.72
CA ASN A 383 -11.67 1.50 -9.22
C ASN A 383 -11.52 3.04 -9.32
N PRO A 384 -11.36 3.77 -8.20
CA PRO A 384 -11.27 5.23 -8.19
C PRO A 384 -10.10 5.79 -8.99
N TYR A 385 -8.95 5.12 -8.94
CA TYR A 385 -7.74 5.58 -9.60
C TYR A 385 -7.88 5.47 -11.11
N SER A 386 -8.33 4.33 -11.62
CA SER A 386 -8.60 4.15 -13.05
C SER A 386 -9.61 5.16 -13.57
N LEU A 387 -10.74 5.31 -12.87
CA LEU A 387 -11.77 6.28 -13.27
C LEU A 387 -11.24 7.71 -13.24
N ARG A 388 -10.57 8.13 -12.18
CA ARG A 388 -9.98 9.48 -12.11
C ARG A 388 -9.02 9.73 -13.26
N HIS A 389 -8.14 8.78 -13.55
CA HIS A 389 -7.18 8.91 -14.66
C HIS A 389 -7.86 8.98 -16.02
N HIS A 390 -8.88 8.14 -16.24
CA HIS A 390 -9.71 8.20 -17.43
C HIS A 390 -10.37 9.57 -17.58
N LEU A 391 -11.05 10.05 -16.52
CA LEU A 391 -11.76 11.33 -16.55
C LEU A 391 -10.81 12.52 -16.74
N ILE A 392 -9.57 12.48 -16.22
CA ILE A 392 -8.57 13.53 -16.44
C ILE A 392 -8.05 13.51 -17.89
N ARG A 393 -7.72 12.32 -18.41
CA ARG A 393 -7.05 12.16 -19.71
C ARG A 393 -8.01 12.06 -20.88
N GLN A 394 -9.29 11.80 -20.62
CA GLN A 394 -10.33 11.53 -21.61
C GLN A 394 -9.91 10.41 -22.60
N TYR A 395 -9.21 9.40 -22.10
CA TYR A 395 -8.67 8.30 -22.89
C TYR A 395 -8.85 6.96 -22.17
N ASN A 396 -9.15 5.90 -22.92
CA ASN A 396 -9.25 4.54 -22.39
C ASN A 396 -7.85 3.93 -22.31
N GLY A 397 -7.35 3.72 -21.10
CA GLY A 397 -6.02 3.17 -20.87
C GLY A 397 -5.96 2.24 -19.67
N VAL A 398 -4.83 1.55 -19.56
CA VAL A 398 -4.44 0.81 -18.36
C VAL A 398 -3.82 1.78 -17.38
N TYR A 399 -4.53 2.04 -16.28
CA TYR A 399 -4.13 2.91 -15.18
C TYR A 399 -3.92 2.13 -13.88
N TRP A 400 -4.74 1.11 -13.65
CA TRP A 400 -4.64 0.25 -12.49
C TRP A 400 -3.36 -0.58 -12.50
N SER A 401 -2.77 -0.76 -11.31
CA SER A 401 -1.76 -1.78 -11.06
C SER A 401 -2.03 -2.50 -9.74
N SER A 402 -1.70 -3.79 -9.69
CA SER A 402 -1.87 -4.62 -8.51
C SER A 402 -0.70 -4.46 -7.52
N ALA A 403 -0.90 -4.92 -6.28
CA ALA A 403 0.18 -5.05 -5.30
C ALA A 403 1.24 -6.07 -5.74
N LEU A 404 0.87 -7.06 -6.55
CA LEU A 404 1.79 -7.97 -7.24
C LEU A 404 1.53 -7.94 -8.76
N PRO A 405 2.45 -7.38 -9.57
CA PRO A 405 2.35 -7.39 -11.03
C PRO A 405 2.32 -8.81 -11.62
N LEU A 406 1.78 -8.96 -12.83
CA LEU A 406 1.72 -10.28 -13.48
C LEU A 406 3.10 -10.90 -13.74
N GLU A 407 4.12 -10.06 -13.89
CA GLU A 407 5.52 -10.46 -14.04
C GLU A 407 6.01 -11.36 -12.88
N THR A 408 5.47 -11.18 -11.68
CA THR A 408 5.76 -12.03 -10.51
C THR A 408 5.38 -13.49 -10.75
N PHE A 409 4.38 -13.76 -11.58
CA PHE A 409 3.87 -15.12 -11.85
C PHE A 409 4.57 -15.78 -13.05
N THR A 410 5.64 -15.20 -13.60
CA THR A 410 6.28 -15.67 -14.84
C THR A 410 6.80 -17.10 -14.78
N ALA A 411 7.39 -17.51 -13.66
CA ALA A 411 7.85 -18.89 -13.51
C ALA A 411 6.65 -19.87 -13.53
N LEU A 412 5.57 -19.51 -12.85
CA LEU A 412 4.34 -20.31 -12.81
C LEU A 412 3.63 -20.36 -14.16
N TYR A 413 3.56 -19.24 -14.88
CA TYR A 413 3.00 -19.20 -16.23
C TYR A 413 3.73 -20.18 -17.17
N LYS A 414 5.06 -20.30 -17.04
CA LYS A 414 5.86 -21.20 -17.88
C LYS A 414 5.69 -22.68 -17.53
N ASN A 415 5.47 -23.03 -16.26
CA ASN A 415 5.53 -24.42 -15.81
C ASN A 415 4.19 -25.01 -15.32
N SER A 416 3.15 -24.20 -15.15
CA SER A 416 1.82 -24.64 -14.73
C SER A 416 0.81 -24.41 -15.85
N GLU A 417 0.28 -25.50 -16.40
CA GLU A 417 -0.77 -25.45 -17.41
C GLU A 417 -2.01 -24.71 -16.92
N PHE A 418 -2.41 -24.92 -15.67
CA PHE A 418 -3.54 -24.22 -15.05
C PHE A 418 -3.36 -22.69 -15.03
N VAL A 419 -2.19 -22.21 -14.62
CA VAL A 419 -1.90 -20.77 -14.57
C VAL A 419 -1.87 -20.18 -15.98
N ARG A 420 -1.19 -20.87 -16.91
CA ARG A 420 -1.15 -20.48 -18.32
C ARG A 420 -2.55 -20.41 -18.92
N GLU A 421 -3.40 -21.37 -18.61
CA GLU A 421 -4.79 -21.40 -19.09
C GLU A 421 -5.59 -20.19 -18.59
N ILE A 422 -5.51 -19.85 -17.29
CA ILE A 422 -6.19 -18.66 -16.74
C ILE A 422 -5.74 -17.41 -17.50
N PHE A 423 -4.43 -17.24 -17.68
CA PHE A 423 -3.84 -16.02 -18.24
C PHE A 423 -4.11 -15.91 -19.75
N GLU A 424 -4.02 -17.01 -20.50
CA GLU A 424 -4.27 -16.99 -21.94
C GLU A 424 -5.77 -16.92 -22.27
N ASN A 425 -6.63 -17.60 -21.51
CA ASN A 425 -8.07 -17.50 -21.70
C ASN A 425 -8.58 -16.08 -21.45
N ALA A 426 -7.91 -15.32 -20.58
CA ALA A 426 -8.19 -13.89 -20.37
C ALA A 426 -8.02 -13.04 -21.63
N THR A 427 -7.23 -13.48 -22.61
CA THR A 427 -6.85 -12.64 -23.76
C THR A 427 -7.75 -12.80 -24.99
N LYS A 428 -8.59 -13.84 -25.02
CA LYS A 428 -9.38 -14.23 -26.20
C LYS A 428 -10.53 -13.23 -26.43
N THR A 429 -10.57 -12.61 -27.60
CA THR A 429 -11.45 -11.48 -28.00
C THR A 429 -12.95 -11.78 -28.00
N ASP A 430 -13.34 -13.05 -28.06
CA ASP A 430 -14.75 -13.51 -28.03
C ASP A 430 -15.17 -14.05 -26.65
N ALA A 431 -14.36 -13.87 -25.60
CA ALA A 431 -14.70 -14.38 -24.28
C ALA A 431 -15.81 -13.53 -23.66
N THR A 432 -17.06 -13.90 -23.95
CA THR A 432 -18.10 -13.97 -22.92
C THR A 432 -17.46 -14.62 -21.70
N GLU A 433 -17.17 -13.81 -20.68
CA GLU A 433 -17.02 -14.18 -19.26
C GLU A 433 -16.66 -15.66 -19.04
N LYS A 434 -15.44 -16.09 -19.40
CA LYS A 434 -15.02 -17.46 -19.10
C LYS A 434 -14.88 -17.61 -17.60
N GLU A 435 -15.82 -18.35 -17.03
CA GLU A 435 -15.94 -18.58 -15.60
C GLU A 435 -14.82 -19.51 -15.13
N ILE A 436 -14.07 -19.06 -14.13
CA ILE A 436 -13.11 -19.88 -13.41
C ILE A 436 -13.83 -20.40 -12.18
N LYS A 437 -14.03 -21.72 -12.14
CA LYS A 437 -14.72 -22.39 -11.04
C LYS A 437 -13.73 -23.21 -10.22
N VAL A 438 -13.62 -22.88 -8.93
CA VAL A 438 -12.78 -23.59 -7.95
C VAL A 438 -13.57 -23.91 -6.69
N LEU A 439 -13.02 -24.75 -5.82
CA LEU A 439 -13.57 -24.93 -4.47
C LEU A 439 -13.51 -23.61 -3.69
N GLY A 440 -14.49 -23.41 -2.81
CA GLY A 440 -14.58 -22.26 -1.92
C GLY A 440 -13.29 -22.08 -1.11
N PRO A 441 -12.62 -20.92 -1.21
CA PRO A 441 -11.29 -20.76 -0.62
C PRO A 441 -11.29 -20.56 0.90
N HIS A 442 -12.44 -20.26 1.50
CA HIS A 442 -12.61 -20.10 2.96
C HIS A 442 -12.42 -21.40 3.75
N ILE A 443 -12.15 -22.53 3.08
CA ILE A 443 -11.94 -23.83 3.69
C ILE A 443 -10.52 -23.94 4.30
N PHE A 444 -9.55 -23.16 3.81
CA PHE A 444 -8.15 -23.27 4.23
C PHE A 444 -7.75 -22.17 5.23
N PRO A 445 -7.06 -22.50 6.35
CA PRO A 445 -6.44 -21.53 7.23
C PRO A 445 -5.43 -20.64 6.49
N VAL A 446 -5.29 -19.38 6.94
CA VAL A 446 -4.46 -18.38 6.26
C VAL A 446 -2.97 -18.78 6.21
N GLU A 447 -2.47 -19.43 7.26
CA GLU A 447 -1.10 -19.95 7.30
C GLU A 447 -0.87 -21.05 6.26
N GLU A 448 -1.88 -21.91 6.04
CA GLU A 448 -1.83 -22.95 5.01
C GLU A 448 -1.85 -22.33 3.61
N LYS A 449 -2.70 -21.32 3.39
CA LYS A 449 -2.72 -20.54 2.14
C LYS A 449 -1.36 -19.92 1.86
N MET A 450 -0.74 -19.28 2.86
CA MET A 450 0.59 -18.68 2.72
C MET A 450 1.65 -19.72 2.33
N ALA A 451 1.63 -20.89 2.98
CA ALA A 451 2.57 -21.97 2.69
C ALA A 451 2.42 -22.47 1.24
N MET A 452 1.18 -22.69 0.76
CA MET A 452 0.92 -23.06 -0.63
C MET A 452 1.36 -21.97 -1.60
N LEU A 453 1.03 -20.70 -1.33
CA LEU A 453 1.43 -19.56 -2.16
C LEU A 453 2.95 -19.46 -2.28
N ARG A 454 3.68 -19.65 -1.18
CA ARG A 454 5.14 -19.61 -1.19
C ARG A 454 5.76 -20.78 -1.96
N GLU A 455 5.16 -21.97 -1.87
CA GLU A 455 5.58 -23.11 -2.68
C GLU A 455 5.40 -22.82 -4.19
N MET A 456 4.29 -22.19 -4.57
CA MET A 456 4.01 -21.83 -5.96
C MET A 456 4.90 -20.68 -6.45
N LEU A 457 5.04 -19.60 -5.66
CA LEU A 457 5.65 -18.35 -6.11
C LEU A 457 7.17 -18.31 -5.89
N ALA A 458 7.64 -18.46 -4.66
CA ALA A 458 9.07 -18.39 -4.35
C ALA A 458 9.84 -19.63 -4.82
N LYS A 459 9.23 -20.82 -4.70
CA LYS A 459 9.86 -22.10 -5.10
C LYS A 459 9.51 -22.50 -6.53
N ALA A 460 8.70 -21.69 -7.24
CA ALA A 460 8.29 -21.90 -8.61
C ALA A 460 7.71 -23.32 -8.86
N LYS A 461 7.02 -23.94 -7.89
CA LYS A 461 6.43 -25.25 -8.12
C LYS A 461 5.10 -25.12 -8.86
N PRO A 462 4.81 -26.01 -9.84
CA PRO A 462 3.58 -25.93 -10.60
C PRO A 462 2.35 -26.16 -9.72
N VAL A 463 1.25 -25.51 -10.07
CA VAL A 463 -0.07 -25.71 -9.44
C VAL A 463 -0.61 -27.08 -9.84
N THR A 464 -0.75 -28.00 -8.90
CA THR A 464 -1.14 -29.41 -9.17
C THR A 464 -2.39 -29.83 -8.41
N SER A 465 -2.51 -29.46 -7.13
CA SER A 465 -3.61 -29.89 -6.28
C SER A 465 -4.85 -29.00 -6.41
N ILE A 466 -6.02 -29.54 -6.07
CA ILE A 466 -7.28 -28.77 -6.04
C ILE A 466 -7.18 -27.62 -5.03
N ALA A 467 -6.53 -27.83 -3.89
CA ALA A 467 -6.30 -26.79 -2.89
C ALA A 467 -5.42 -25.66 -3.42
N GLN A 468 -4.29 -25.98 -4.09
CA GLN A 468 -3.42 -24.97 -4.71
C GLN A 468 -4.18 -24.15 -5.78
N LYS A 469 -5.04 -24.80 -6.58
CA LYS A 469 -5.88 -24.10 -7.56
C LYS A 469 -6.83 -23.10 -6.89
N ALA A 470 -7.53 -23.54 -5.83
CA ALA A 470 -8.45 -22.70 -5.08
C ALA A 470 -7.74 -21.50 -4.43
N VAL A 471 -6.60 -21.74 -3.77
CA VAL A 471 -5.79 -20.70 -3.12
C VAL A 471 -5.23 -19.71 -4.14
N PHE A 472 -4.75 -20.18 -5.30
CA PHE A 472 -4.22 -19.29 -6.34
C PHE A 472 -5.30 -18.39 -6.93
N VAL A 473 -6.49 -18.93 -7.21
CA VAL A 473 -7.62 -18.15 -7.75
C VAL A 473 -8.14 -17.13 -6.73
N ASP A 474 -8.24 -17.51 -5.46
CA ASP A 474 -8.56 -16.61 -4.36
C ASP A 474 -7.54 -15.47 -4.22
N PHE A 475 -6.25 -15.80 -4.34
CA PHE A 475 -5.19 -14.80 -4.29
C PHE A 475 -5.28 -13.80 -5.44
N LEU A 476 -5.56 -14.24 -6.67
CA LEU A 476 -5.80 -13.34 -7.81
C LEU A 476 -7.06 -12.48 -7.63
N TYR A 477 -8.12 -13.02 -7.02
CA TYR A 477 -9.32 -12.29 -6.66
C TYR A 477 -9.02 -11.17 -5.63
N GLN A 478 -8.31 -11.49 -4.55
CA GLN A 478 -7.91 -10.49 -3.54
C GLN A 478 -6.98 -9.42 -4.11
N LEU A 479 -6.12 -9.78 -5.06
CA LEU A 479 -5.24 -8.86 -5.77
C LEU A 479 -5.97 -7.97 -6.79
N GLY A 480 -7.27 -8.20 -7.06
CA GLY A 480 -8.08 -7.42 -7.99
C GLY A 480 -7.96 -7.83 -9.47
N TYR A 481 -7.34 -8.97 -9.77
CA TYR A 481 -7.29 -9.51 -11.14
C TYR A 481 -8.57 -10.25 -11.53
N LEU A 482 -9.35 -10.68 -10.54
CA LEU A 482 -10.60 -11.41 -10.71
C LEU A 482 -11.71 -10.76 -9.86
N THR A 483 -12.96 -10.99 -10.22
CA THR A 483 -14.16 -10.56 -9.49
C THR A 483 -15.18 -11.69 -9.39
N ASP A 484 -16.11 -11.56 -8.46
CA ASP A 484 -17.22 -12.51 -8.32
C ASP A 484 -18.36 -12.14 -9.28
N LYS A 485 -18.87 -13.15 -10.00
CA LYS A 485 -20.01 -13.03 -10.93
C LYS A 485 -21.33 -13.50 -10.30
N THR A 486 -21.30 -14.17 -9.16
CA THR A 486 -22.46 -14.89 -8.63
C THR A 486 -23.57 -13.92 -8.19
N GLN A 487 -24.62 -13.81 -9.02
CA GLN A 487 -25.86 -13.14 -8.63
C GLN A 487 -26.59 -14.01 -7.61
N SER A 488 -26.61 -13.58 -6.35
CA SER A 488 -27.45 -14.15 -5.28
C SER A 488 -27.22 -15.64 -4.99
N ARG A 489 -26.37 -15.93 -4.00
CA ARG A 489 -26.21 -17.30 -3.48
C ARG A 489 -27.43 -17.67 -2.62
N THR A 490 -28.42 -18.35 -3.20
CA THR A 490 -29.53 -18.94 -2.43
C THR A 490 -29.16 -20.22 -1.66
N LYS A 491 -27.93 -20.72 -1.82
CA LYS A 491 -27.38 -21.87 -1.07
C LYS A 491 -25.91 -21.61 -0.70
N PRO A 492 -25.41 -22.19 0.41
CA PRO A 492 -23.98 -22.20 0.73
C PRO A 492 -23.28 -23.13 -0.27
N ASP A 493 -23.02 -22.62 -1.46
CA ASP A 493 -22.43 -23.42 -2.52
C ASP A 493 -20.95 -23.65 -2.22
N ARG A 494 -20.48 -24.88 -2.45
CA ARG A 494 -19.08 -25.28 -2.25
C ARG A 494 -18.12 -24.61 -3.24
N ASP A 495 -18.67 -23.99 -4.28
CA ASP A 495 -17.92 -23.49 -5.42
C ASP A 495 -17.75 -21.97 -5.39
N PHE A 496 -16.54 -21.52 -5.73
CA PHE A 496 -16.17 -20.12 -5.93
C PHE A 496 -15.97 -19.89 -7.42
N LEU A 497 -16.78 -18.98 -7.97
CA LEU A 497 -16.87 -18.71 -9.41
C LEU A 497 -16.47 -17.27 -9.66
N VAL A 498 -15.42 -17.09 -10.44
CA VAL A 498 -14.86 -15.76 -10.71
C VAL A 498 -14.62 -15.54 -12.19
N ILE A 499 -14.61 -14.26 -12.57
CA ILE A 499 -14.30 -13.78 -13.92
C ILE A 499 -13.29 -12.65 -13.86
N ILE A 500 -12.79 -12.24 -15.03
CA ILE A 500 -12.01 -11.00 -15.15
C ILE A 500 -12.97 -9.83 -14.97
N PRO A 501 -12.63 -8.84 -14.15
CA PRO A 501 -13.54 -7.75 -13.80
C PRO A 501 -13.94 -6.94 -15.02
N ASN A 502 -12.96 -6.48 -15.81
CA ASN A 502 -13.19 -5.46 -16.81
C ASN A 502 -12.18 -5.51 -17.98
N LYS A 503 -12.39 -4.66 -18.98
CA LYS A 503 -11.51 -4.59 -20.15
C LYS A 503 -10.11 -4.06 -19.80
N GLU A 504 -9.99 -3.19 -18.81
CA GLU A 504 -8.69 -2.73 -18.30
C GLU A 504 -7.82 -3.91 -17.85
N VAL A 505 -8.35 -4.79 -17.00
CA VAL A 505 -7.63 -5.98 -16.52
C VAL A 505 -7.38 -6.98 -17.65
N THR A 506 -8.34 -7.13 -18.58
CA THR A 506 -8.15 -7.94 -19.79
C THR A 506 -6.94 -7.47 -20.61
N GLU A 507 -6.76 -6.16 -20.74
CA GLU A 507 -5.61 -5.57 -21.44
C GLU A 507 -4.29 -5.83 -20.70
N ILE A 508 -4.28 -5.79 -19.36
CA ILE A 508 -3.11 -6.17 -18.56
C ILE A 508 -2.70 -7.62 -18.84
N PHE A 509 -3.63 -8.58 -18.81
CA PHE A 509 -3.36 -9.97 -19.17
C PHE A 509 -2.87 -10.10 -20.62
N ARG A 510 -3.49 -9.38 -21.57
CA ARG A 510 -3.11 -9.39 -22.98
C ARG A 510 -1.67 -8.93 -23.19
N GLN A 511 -1.30 -7.78 -22.64
CA GLN A 511 0.06 -7.23 -22.75
C GLN A 511 1.09 -8.17 -22.13
N TYR A 512 0.76 -8.76 -20.98
CA TYR A 512 1.63 -9.75 -20.34
C TYR A 512 1.82 -11.00 -21.22
N CYS A 513 0.75 -11.63 -21.70
CA CYS A 513 0.84 -12.82 -22.53
C CYS A 513 1.55 -12.57 -23.87
N GLN A 514 1.40 -11.37 -24.46
CA GLN A 514 2.15 -10.98 -25.66
C GLN A 514 3.66 -10.91 -25.38
N LYS A 515 4.07 -10.28 -24.28
CA LYS A 515 5.49 -10.25 -23.85
C LYS A 515 6.07 -11.63 -23.58
N MET A 516 5.23 -12.58 -23.12
CA MET A 516 5.67 -13.95 -22.85
C MET A 516 5.83 -14.82 -24.11
N LYS A 517 5.19 -14.43 -25.23
CA LYS A 517 5.24 -15.14 -26.52
C LYS A 517 6.29 -14.57 -27.47
N ALA A 518 6.63 -13.28 -27.32
CA ALA A 518 7.77 -12.65 -27.97
C ALA A 518 9.08 -13.12 -27.32
#